data_AF-A0A944MKB4-F1
#
_entry.id   AF-A0A944MKB4-F1
#
_cell.length_a   1.000
_cell.length_b   1.000
_cell.length_c   1.000
_cell.angle_alpha   90.00
_cell.angle_beta   90.00
_cell.angle_gamma   90.00
#
_symmetry.space_group_name_H-M   'P 1'
#
loop_
_entity.id
_entity.type
_entity.pdbx_description
1 polymer ?
#
loop_
_entity_poly.entity_id
_entity_poly.type
_entity_poly.pdbx_seq_one_letter_code
_entity_poly.pdbx_strand_id
1 'polypeptide(L)'
;MIESYKSIEMTPDERIQAVSNLKRNLEDNFVQLGQLLLDMRRTKLFKFKGYKNFRDFVEAEFNFSSSFANKIIGNFEFFVKELDIDEQSVKNIGLDKLNMLKPMVKKMSFEETDHWLKKAVDLPSTELREEIKEIREKQKTKEKTLKDIFSEQYLEKMVTFFNCNRKELDFKLALYFQDLNLDEVQKMIKINERQFQITDEK
;
A
#
# COMPACT_ATOMS: atom_id res chain seq x y z
N MET A 1 32.99 16.50 -10.05
CA MET A 1 33.82 15.31 -10.31
C MET A 1 33.70 14.43 -9.08
N ILE A 2 33.00 13.30 -9.19
CA ILE A 2 32.96 12.30 -8.11
C ILE A 2 34.23 11.49 -8.28
N GLU A 3 35.09 11.47 -7.26
CA GLU A 3 36.21 10.54 -7.19
C GLU A 3 35.65 9.12 -7.29
N SER A 4 35.75 8.56 -8.50
CA SER A 4 35.60 7.14 -8.78
C SER A 4 36.31 6.36 -7.68
N TYR A 5 35.55 5.56 -6.92
CA TYR A 5 36.06 4.61 -5.93
C TYR A 5 37.44 4.10 -6.36
N LYS A 6 38.50 4.56 -5.68
CA LYS A 6 39.83 3.98 -5.83
C LYS A 6 39.65 2.49 -5.59
N SER A 7 39.96 1.71 -6.63
CA SER A 7 39.90 0.27 -6.66
C SER A 7 40.84 -0.30 -5.59
N ILE A 8 40.34 -0.40 -4.36
CA ILE A 8 40.73 -1.49 -3.48
C ILE A 8 40.24 -2.73 -4.24
N GLU A 9 41.15 -3.60 -4.67
CA GLU A 9 40.81 -4.89 -5.28
C GLU A 9 40.13 -5.75 -4.20
N MET A 10 38.86 -5.48 -3.94
CA MET A 10 38.04 -6.28 -3.05
C MET A 10 37.67 -7.56 -3.79
N THR A 11 37.88 -8.68 -3.10
CA THR A 11 37.37 -9.98 -3.52
C THR A 11 35.83 -9.97 -3.62
N PRO A 12 35.22 -10.90 -4.36
CA PRO A 12 33.76 -11.01 -4.43
C PRO A 12 33.09 -11.08 -3.04
N ASP A 13 33.66 -11.87 -2.12
CA ASP A 13 33.13 -12.05 -0.76
C ASP A 13 33.22 -10.76 0.07
N GLU A 14 34.32 -10.03 -0.03
CA GLU A 14 34.48 -8.72 0.63
C GLU A 14 33.45 -7.70 0.10
N ARG A 15 33.15 -7.72 -1.20
CA ARG A 15 32.12 -6.84 -1.78
C ARG A 15 30.73 -7.19 -1.26
N ILE A 16 30.40 -8.48 -1.18
CA ILE A 16 29.13 -8.97 -0.63
C ILE A 16 29.00 -8.56 0.85
N GLN A 17 30.07 -8.74 1.63
CA GLN A 17 30.07 -8.37 3.03
C GLN A 17 29.94 -6.84 3.21
N ALA A 18 30.61 -6.05 2.37
CA ALA A 18 30.48 -4.59 2.40
C ALA A 18 29.05 -4.13 2.10
N VAL A 19 28.40 -4.72 1.10
CA VAL A 19 26.98 -4.46 0.80
C VAL A 19 26.10 -4.84 2.00
N SER A 20 26.34 -5.99 2.63
CA SER A 20 25.59 -6.44 3.80
C SER A 20 25.72 -5.47 4.99
N ASN A 21 26.93 -4.97 5.24
CA ASN A 21 27.19 -3.99 6.29
C ASN A 21 26.52 -2.63 6.00
N LEU A 22 26.62 -2.15 4.76
CA LEU A 22 25.95 -0.91 4.34
C LEU A 22 24.43 -1.03 4.44
N LYS A 23 23.87 -2.17 4.06
CA LYS A 23 22.45 -2.47 4.24
C LYS A 23 22.07 -2.40 5.72
N ARG A 24 22.80 -3.06 6.62
CA ARG A 24 22.52 -3.01 8.06
C ARG A 24 22.53 -1.57 8.58
N ASN A 25 23.51 -0.76 8.17
CA ASN A 25 23.57 0.66 8.56
C ASN A 25 22.36 1.45 8.05
N LEU A 26 21.86 1.17 6.85
CA LEU A 26 20.62 1.77 6.35
C LEU A 26 19.42 1.36 7.21
N GLU A 27 19.37 0.09 7.63
CA GLU A 27 18.30 -0.39 8.51
C GLU A 27 18.34 0.28 9.89
N ASP A 28 19.52 0.43 10.49
CA ASP A 28 19.70 1.16 11.74
C ASP A 28 19.28 2.62 11.63
N ASN A 29 19.68 3.27 10.53
CA ASN A 29 19.42 4.69 10.31
C ASN A 29 17.95 4.99 10.05
N PHE A 30 17.16 4.10 9.40
CA PHE A 30 15.75 4.43 9.14
C PHE A 30 14.93 4.49 10.42
N VAL A 31 15.19 3.63 11.41
CA VAL A 31 14.44 3.64 12.68
C VAL A 31 14.70 4.95 13.42
N GLN A 32 15.97 5.32 13.56
CA GLN A 32 16.38 6.57 14.19
C GLN A 32 15.84 7.79 13.43
N LEU A 33 15.91 7.76 12.10
CA LEU A 33 15.38 8.84 11.27
C LEU A 33 13.86 8.98 11.43
N GLY A 34 13.14 7.86 11.52
CA GLY A 34 11.69 7.86 11.76
C GLY A 34 11.31 8.46 13.10
N GLN A 35 12.06 8.14 14.15
CA GLN A 35 11.91 8.73 15.47
C GLN A 35 12.13 10.24 15.44
N LEU A 36 13.27 10.70 14.91
CA LEU A 36 13.62 12.12 14.87
C LEU A 36 12.63 12.93 14.02
N LEU A 37 12.24 12.42 12.85
CA LEU A 37 11.25 13.08 12.01
C LEU A 37 9.87 13.14 12.67
N LEU A 38 9.46 12.10 13.39
CA LEU A 38 8.21 12.09 14.15
C LEU A 38 8.24 13.15 15.26
N ASP A 39 9.34 13.22 16.01
CA ASP A 39 9.51 14.18 17.10
C ASP A 39 9.52 15.61 16.59
N MET A 40 10.25 15.91 15.50
CA MET A 40 10.23 17.22 14.85
C MET A 40 8.83 17.61 14.36
N ARG A 41 8.06 16.64 13.84
CA ARG A 41 6.69 16.86 13.38
C ARG A 41 5.75 17.16 14.56
N ARG A 42 5.83 16.38 15.65
CA ARG A 42 4.99 16.52 16.85
C ARG A 42 5.27 17.81 17.62
N THR A 43 6.54 18.16 17.79
CA THR A 43 6.99 19.40 18.45
C THR A 43 6.81 20.65 17.58
N LYS A 44 6.43 20.47 16.30
CA LYS A 44 6.31 21.53 15.31
C LYS A 44 7.61 22.33 15.16
N LEU A 45 8.77 21.67 15.26
CA LEU A 45 10.10 22.30 15.13
C LEU A 45 10.23 23.10 13.83
N PHE A 46 9.62 22.62 12.75
CA PHE A 46 9.55 23.30 11.46
C PHE A 46 8.98 24.73 11.56
N LYS A 47 8.04 25.00 12.47
CA LYS A 47 7.49 26.34 12.67
C LYS A 47 8.50 27.29 13.30
N PHE A 48 9.29 26.80 14.27
CA PHE A 48 10.36 27.58 14.88
C PHE A 48 11.46 27.94 13.87
N LYS A 49 11.63 27.11 12.84
CA LYS A 49 12.52 27.35 11.70
C LYS A 49 11.91 28.25 10.60
N GLY A 50 10.68 28.74 10.80
CA GLY A 50 10.02 29.66 9.86
C GLY A 50 9.23 28.98 8.73
N TYR A 51 9.12 27.65 8.73
CA TYR A 51 8.36 26.92 7.71
C TYR A 51 6.87 26.85 8.05
N LYS A 52 6.02 26.98 7.02
CA LYS A 52 4.55 26.93 7.16
C LYS A 52 4.05 25.53 7.51
N ASN A 53 4.64 24.51 6.92
CA ASN A 53 4.24 23.11 7.07
C ASN A 53 5.47 22.19 7.08
N PHE A 54 5.28 20.98 7.57
CA PHE A 54 6.37 19.99 7.72
C PHE A 54 6.94 19.53 6.38
N ARG A 55 6.13 19.50 5.31
CA ARG A 55 6.59 19.13 3.96
C ARG A 55 7.68 20.07 3.48
N ASP A 56 7.41 21.37 3.50
CA ASP A 56 8.33 22.37 2.97
C ASP A 56 9.66 22.37 3.78
N PHE A 57 9.58 22.07 5.08
CA PHE A 57 10.76 21.91 5.94
C PHE A 57 11.63 20.71 5.56
N VAL A 58 11.06 19.52 5.41
CA VAL A 58 11.87 18.32 5.09
C VAL A 58 12.42 18.34 3.67
N GLU A 59 11.71 18.97 2.74
CA GLU A 59 12.18 19.16 1.37
C GLU A 59 13.34 20.17 1.30
N ALA A 60 13.24 21.28 2.04
CA ALA A 60 14.28 22.31 2.01
C ALA A 60 15.54 21.94 2.80
N GLU A 61 15.41 21.38 4.01
CA GLU A 61 16.53 21.16 4.93
C GLU A 61 17.24 19.82 4.69
N PHE A 62 16.50 18.80 4.26
CA PHE A 62 17.02 17.42 4.13
C PHE A 62 16.92 16.86 2.71
N ASN A 63 16.33 17.61 1.77
CA ASN A 63 16.09 17.15 0.40
C ASN A 63 15.30 15.83 0.33
N PHE A 64 14.39 15.61 1.29
CA PHE A 64 13.51 14.45 1.30
C PHE A 64 12.16 14.79 0.68
N SER A 65 11.68 13.92 -0.20
CA SER A 65 10.28 14.03 -0.63
C SER A 65 9.34 13.85 0.57
N SER A 66 8.23 14.60 0.57
CA SER A 66 7.18 14.43 1.59
C SER A 66 6.72 12.98 1.73
N SER A 67 6.61 12.25 0.62
CA SER A 67 6.19 10.86 0.60
C SER A 67 7.17 9.95 1.35
N PHE A 68 8.47 10.11 1.11
CA PHE A 68 9.51 9.36 1.80
C PHE A 68 9.52 9.64 3.30
N ALA A 69 9.50 10.92 3.70
CA ALA A 69 9.46 11.31 5.10
C ALA A 69 8.21 10.72 5.82
N ASN A 70 7.03 10.81 5.19
CA ASN A 70 5.81 10.24 5.75
C ASN A 70 5.84 8.71 5.83
N LYS A 71 6.46 8.02 4.86
CA LYS A 71 6.65 6.57 4.93
C LYS A 71 7.51 6.18 6.12
N ILE A 72 8.67 6.81 6.30
CA ILE A 72 9.57 6.47 7.42
C ILE A 72 8.88 6.74 8.76
N ILE A 73 8.36 7.95 8.95
CA ILE A 73 7.64 8.31 10.18
C ILE A 73 6.51 7.31 10.45
N GLY A 74 5.73 7.00 9.43
CA GLY A 74 4.62 6.09 9.57
C GLY A 74 5.05 4.68 9.95
N ASN A 75 6.18 4.16 9.46
CA ASN A 75 6.64 2.82 9.85
C ASN A 75 7.06 2.81 11.31
N PHE A 76 7.82 3.81 11.74
CA PHE A 76 8.21 3.96 13.15
C PHE A 76 6.99 4.09 14.07
N GLU A 77 6.07 5.00 13.74
CA GLU A 77 4.85 5.23 14.51
C GLU A 77 3.99 3.96 14.62
N PHE A 78 3.81 3.22 13.53
CA PHE A 78 2.97 2.02 13.56
C PHE A 78 3.65 0.82 14.24
N PHE A 79 4.85 0.43 13.78
CA PHE A 79 5.47 -0.81 14.26
C PHE A 79 6.11 -0.65 15.65
N VAL A 80 6.78 0.48 15.90
CA VAL A 80 7.48 0.68 17.18
C VAL A 80 6.56 1.30 18.23
N LYS A 81 5.73 2.29 17.89
CA LYS A 81 4.90 2.99 18.90
C LYS A 81 3.52 2.38 19.11
N GLU A 82 2.83 1.98 18.04
CA GLU A 82 1.47 1.43 18.16
C GLU A 82 1.48 -0.07 18.48
N LEU A 83 2.33 -0.85 17.81
CA LEU A 83 2.43 -2.31 18.03
C LEU A 83 3.47 -2.73 19.08
N ASP A 84 4.24 -1.77 19.61
CA ASP A 84 5.29 -2.00 20.63
C ASP A 84 6.32 -3.07 20.23
N ILE A 85 6.64 -3.16 18.93
CA ILE A 85 7.68 -4.06 18.44
C ILE A 85 9.03 -3.44 18.72
N ASP A 86 9.95 -4.24 19.25
CA ASP A 86 11.30 -3.79 19.54
C ASP A 86 12.03 -3.32 18.27
N GLU A 87 12.88 -2.30 18.42
CA GLU A 87 13.58 -1.69 17.29
C GLU A 87 14.47 -2.69 16.54
N GLN A 88 15.03 -3.70 17.22
CA GLN A 88 15.90 -4.68 16.59
C GLN A 88 15.11 -5.59 15.64
N SER A 89 13.92 -6.04 16.03
CA SER A 89 13.01 -6.79 15.16
C SER A 89 12.60 -5.96 13.95
N VAL A 90 12.28 -4.68 14.14
CA VAL A 90 11.92 -3.75 13.04
C VAL A 90 13.08 -3.60 12.05
N LYS A 91 14.32 -3.48 12.52
CA LYS A 91 15.53 -3.41 11.68
C LYS A 91 15.81 -4.72 10.94
N ASN A 92 15.60 -5.86 11.61
CA ASN A 92 15.83 -7.18 11.02
C ASN A 92 14.85 -7.46 9.86
N ILE A 93 13.60 -7.01 9.97
CA ILE A 93 12.62 -7.07 8.88
C ILE A 93 13.01 -6.11 7.74
N GLY A 94 13.35 -4.88 8.10
CA GLY A 94 13.81 -3.84 7.18
C GLY A 94 12.69 -3.06 6.50
N LEU A 95 13.02 -1.82 6.10
CA LEU A 95 12.04 -0.81 5.67
C LEU A 95 11.13 -1.26 4.52
N ASP A 96 11.67 -1.95 3.52
CA ASP A 96 10.90 -2.36 2.34
C ASP A 96 9.82 -3.39 2.68
N LYS A 97 10.16 -4.40 3.50
CA LYS A 97 9.19 -5.42 3.93
C LYS A 97 8.13 -4.82 4.82
N LEU A 98 8.50 -3.93 5.74
CA LEU A 98 7.56 -3.20 6.58
C LEU A 98 6.58 -2.36 5.75
N ASN A 99 7.08 -1.64 4.74
CA ASN A 99 6.23 -0.88 3.81
C ASN A 99 5.22 -1.77 3.06
N MET A 100 5.63 -2.98 2.66
CA MET A 100 4.75 -3.94 1.98
C MET A 100 3.67 -4.50 2.91
N LEU A 101 4.05 -4.83 4.16
CA LEU A 101 3.17 -5.43 5.15
C LEU A 101 2.17 -4.44 5.75
N LYS A 102 2.62 -3.22 6.06
CA LYS A 102 1.86 -2.23 6.83
C LYS A 102 0.40 -2.05 6.40
N PRO A 103 0.06 -1.90 5.09
CA PRO A 103 -1.33 -1.73 4.68
C PRO A 103 -2.24 -2.92 5.01
N MET A 104 -1.66 -4.12 5.08
CA MET A 104 -2.34 -5.37 5.33
C MET A 104 -2.50 -5.61 6.84
N VAL A 105 -1.40 -5.56 7.59
CA VAL A 105 -1.41 -5.85 9.04
C VAL A 105 -2.20 -4.82 9.85
N LYS A 106 -2.36 -3.59 9.33
CA LYS A 106 -3.24 -2.57 9.93
C LYS A 106 -4.70 -2.98 10.11
N LYS A 107 -5.15 -4.00 9.37
CA LYS A 107 -6.54 -4.49 9.36
C LYS A 107 -6.67 -5.88 9.99
N MET A 108 -5.57 -6.45 10.46
CA MET A 108 -5.48 -7.82 10.95
C MET A 108 -5.55 -7.88 12.47
N SER A 109 -5.80 -9.07 13.00
CA SER A 109 -5.64 -9.31 14.43
C SER A 109 -4.17 -9.22 14.83
N PHE A 110 -3.92 -9.12 16.15
CA PHE A 110 -2.55 -9.13 16.68
C PHE A 110 -1.81 -10.43 16.33
N GLU A 111 -2.49 -11.58 16.42
CA GLU A 111 -1.93 -12.91 16.13
C GLU A 111 -1.53 -13.05 14.66
N GLU A 112 -2.38 -12.59 13.74
CA GLU A 112 -2.08 -12.56 12.31
C GLU A 112 -0.91 -11.62 12.03
N THR A 113 -0.87 -10.46 12.69
CA THR A 113 0.21 -9.48 12.54
C THR A 113 1.56 -10.08 12.96
N ASP A 114 1.64 -10.72 14.13
CA ASP A 114 2.86 -11.37 14.62
C ASP A 114 3.34 -12.47 13.66
N HIS A 115 2.43 -13.29 13.14
CA HIS A 115 2.74 -14.32 12.14
C HIS A 115 3.38 -13.72 10.88
N TRP A 116 2.83 -12.62 10.36
CA TRP A 116 3.39 -11.94 9.19
C TRP A 116 4.75 -11.28 9.44
N LEU A 117 4.94 -10.73 10.63
CA LEU A 117 6.22 -10.12 11.01
C LEU A 117 7.32 -11.19 11.12
N LYS A 118 7.03 -12.34 11.73
CA LYS A 118 7.95 -13.49 11.78
C LYS A 118 8.29 -13.97 10.37
N LYS A 119 7.28 -14.21 9.53
CA LYS A 119 7.49 -14.57 8.12
C LYS A 119 8.37 -13.58 7.37
N ALA A 120 8.22 -12.28 7.64
CA ALA A 120 9.01 -11.27 6.97
C ALA A 120 10.47 -11.23 7.42
N VAL A 121 10.83 -11.77 8.58
CA VAL A 121 12.23 -11.98 8.95
C VAL A 121 12.85 -13.05 8.07
N ASP A 122 12.17 -14.18 7.90
CA ASP A 122 12.72 -15.38 7.26
C ASP A 122 12.66 -15.35 5.72
N LEU A 123 11.58 -14.83 5.15
CA LEU A 123 11.34 -14.91 3.71
C LEU A 123 12.07 -13.82 2.92
N PRO A 124 12.58 -14.13 1.70
CA PRO A 124 12.99 -13.12 0.74
C PRO A 124 11.85 -12.15 0.38
N SER A 125 12.19 -10.90 0.06
CA SER A 125 11.19 -9.87 -0.29
C SER A 125 10.33 -10.21 -1.51
N THR A 126 10.82 -11.05 -2.42
CA THR A 126 10.09 -11.54 -3.60
C THR A 126 8.99 -12.52 -3.21
N GLU A 127 9.34 -13.55 -2.43
CA GLU A 127 8.40 -14.57 -1.94
C GLU A 127 7.34 -13.95 -1.03
N LEU A 128 7.76 -13.06 -0.12
CA LEU A 128 6.83 -12.33 0.75
C LEU A 128 5.80 -11.53 -0.07
N ARG A 129 6.24 -10.91 -1.18
CA ARG A 129 5.35 -10.14 -2.06
C ARG A 129 4.33 -11.03 -2.78
N GLU A 130 4.75 -12.22 -3.20
CA GLU A 130 3.89 -13.20 -3.86
C GLU A 130 2.81 -13.70 -2.88
N GLU A 131 3.18 -14.08 -1.66
CA GLU A 131 2.20 -14.52 -0.65
C GLU A 131 1.18 -13.41 -0.32
N ILE A 132 1.64 -12.16 -0.15
CA ILE A 132 0.76 -11.01 0.10
C ILE A 132 -0.20 -10.80 -1.08
N LYS A 133 0.27 -10.98 -2.32
CA LYS A 133 -0.55 -10.83 -3.52
C LYS A 133 -1.65 -11.89 -3.55
N GLU A 134 -1.31 -13.16 -3.33
CA GLU A 134 -2.30 -14.25 -3.30
C GLU A 134 -3.39 -14.03 -2.26
N ILE A 135 -3.04 -13.52 -1.08
CA ILE A 135 -4.01 -13.26 -0.02
C ILE A 135 -4.92 -12.11 -0.39
N ARG A 136 -4.38 -11.03 -0.97
CA ARG A 136 -5.20 -9.92 -1.44
C ARG A 136 -6.14 -10.34 -2.56
N GLU A 137 -5.73 -11.24 -3.44
CA GLU A 137 -6.57 -11.81 -4.49
C GLU A 137 -7.68 -12.70 -3.90
N LYS A 138 -7.35 -13.54 -2.91
CA LYS A 138 -8.33 -14.36 -2.18
C LYS A 138 -9.34 -13.51 -1.41
N GLN A 139 -8.88 -12.44 -0.75
CA GLN A 139 -9.74 -11.48 -0.06
C GLN A 139 -10.66 -10.76 -1.04
N LYS A 140 -10.13 -10.22 -2.14
CA LYS A 140 -10.93 -9.59 -3.19
C LYS A 140 -11.98 -10.54 -3.77
N THR A 141 -11.67 -11.83 -3.88
CA THR A 141 -12.62 -12.84 -4.37
C THR A 141 -13.69 -13.18 -3.33
N LYS A 142 -13.34 -13.22 -2.04
CA LYS A 142 -14.28 -13.45 -0.93
C LYS A 142 -15.15 -12.23 -0.60
N GLU A 143 -14.64 -11.02 -0.83
CA GLU A 143 -15.34 -9.75 -0.59
C GLU A 143 -16.28 -9.35 -1.75
N LYS A 144 -16.24 -10.04 -2.90
CA LYS A 144 -17.22 -9.80 -3.98
C LYS A 144 -18.61 -10.07 -3.43
N THR A 145 -19.41 -9.02 -3.35
CA THR A 145 -20.81 -9.11 -2.96
C THR A 145 -21.60 -9.79 -4.07
N LEU A 146 -22.79 -10.30 -3.76
CA LEU A 146 -23.70 -10.84 -4.78
C LEU A 146 -24.04 -9.80 -5.87
N LYS A 147 -24.04 -8.51 -5.52
CA LYS A 147 -24.15 -7.40 -6.48
C LYS A 147 -22.96 -7.31 -7.43
N ASP A 148 -21.74 -7.50 -6.94
CA ASP A 148 -20.53 -7.47 -7.78
C ASP A 148 -20.53 -8.63 -8.76
N ILE A 149 -20.86 -9.83 -8.27
CA ILE A 149 -20.96 -11.05 -9.09
C ILE A 149 -22.03 -10.88 -10.17
N PHE A 150 -23.23 -10.41 -9.80
CA PHE A 150 -24.31 -10.14 -10.74
C PHE A 150 -23.90 -9.14 -11.82
N SER A 151 -23.29 -8.03 -11.40
CA SER A 151 -22.86 -6.97 -12.31
C SER A 151 -21.81 -7.48 -13.29
N GLU A 152 -20.76 -8.16 -12.81
CA GLU A 152 -19.71 -8.73 -13.66
C GLU A 152 -20.27 -9.72 -14.68
N GLN A 153 -21.11 -10.68 -14.25
CA GLN A 153 -21.72 -11.66 -15.14
C GLN A 153 -22.63 -11.02 -16.19
N TYR A 154 -23.45 -10.06 -15.79
CA TYR A 154 -24.37 -9.38 -16.71
C TYR A 154 -23.60 -8.57 -17.76
N LEU A 155 -22.54 -7.90 -17.33
CA LEU A 155 -21.67 -7.12 -18.18
C LEU A 155 -20.87 -7.97 -19.16
N GLU A 156 -20.40 -9.15 -18.74
CA GLU A 156 -19.73 -10.11 -19.62
C GLU A 156 -20.69 -10.65 -20.69
N LYS A 157 -21.94 -10.95 -20.31
CA LYS A 157 -23.00 -11.30 -21.27
C LYS A 157 -23.23 -10.18 -22.29
N MET A 158 -23.25 -8.92 -21.86
CA MET A 158 -23.39 -7.78 -22.77
C MET A 158 -22.20 -7.61 -23.72
N VAL A 159 -20.97 -7.69 -23.22
CA VAL A 159 -19.75 -7.68 -24.04
C VAL A 159 -19.82 -8.76 -25.12
N THR A 160 -20.25 -9.96 -24.76
CA THR A 160 -20.40 -11.10 -25.67
C THR A 160 -21.52 -10.87 -26.68
N PHE A 161 -22.69 -10.42 -26.21
CA PHE A 161 -23.86 -10.15 -27.05
C PHE A 161 -23.59 -9.05 -28.08
N PHE A 162 -22.95 -7.95 -27.67
CA PHE A 162 -22.57 -6.85 -28.56
C PHE A 162 -21.26 -7.10 -29.32
N ASN A 163 -20.61 -8.26 -29.08
CA ASN A 163 -19.30 -8.65 -29.60
C ASN A 163 -18.29 -7.49 -29.59
N CYS A 164 -18.09 -6.90 -28.41
CA CYS A 164 -17.28 -5.70 -28.28
C CYS A 164 -16.48 -5.68 -26.98
N ASN A 165 -15.45 -4.83 -26.91
CA ASN A 165 -14.71 -4.65 -25.67
C ASN A 165 -15.47 -3.75 -24.68
N ARG A 166 -14.94 -3.61 -23.47
CA ARG A 166 -15.59 -2.83 -22.41
C ARG A 166 -15.84 -1.37 -22.74
N LYS A 167 -14.85 -0.70 -23.34
CA LYS A 167 -14.95 0.73 -23.69
C LYS A 167 -16.04 0.96 -24.74
N GLU A 168 -16.13 0.05 -25.69
CA GLU A 168 -17.16 0.08 -26.73
C GLU A 168 -18.55 -0.22 -26.16
N LEU A 169 -18.66 -1.14 -25.19
CA LEU A 169 -19.91 -1.36 -24.47
C LEU A 169 -20.36 -0.10 -23.73
N ASP A 170 -19.46 0.57 -23.01
CA ASP A 170 -19.78 1.81 -22.30
C ASP A 170 -20.27 2.91 -23.25
N PHE A 171 -19.67 3.03 -24.45
CA PHE A 171 -20.15 3.94 -25.50
C PHE A 171 -21.57 3.60 -25.98
N LYS A 172 -21.85 2.32 -26.26
CA LYS A 172 -23.18 1.85 -26.69
C LYS A 172 -24.24 2.07 -25.60
N LEU A 173 -23.90 1.84 -24.34
CA LEU A 173 -24.79 2.12 -23.21
C LEU A 173 -25.05 3.63 -23.09
N ALA A 174 -24.04 4.47 -23.29
CA ALA A 174 -24.22 5.92 -23.28
C ALA A 174 -25.22 6.37 -24.37
N LEU A 175 -25.10 5.82 -25.60
CA LEU A 175 -26.08 6.07 -26.67
C LEU A 175 -27.50 5.62 -26.28
N TYR A 176 -27.63 4.48 -25.61
CA TYR A 176 -28.94 3.98 -25.16
C TYR A 176 -29.58 4.90 -24.10
N PHE A 177 -28.78 5.42 -23.16
CA PHE A 177 -29.28 6.27 -22.08
C PHE A 177 -29.44 7.75 -22.45
N GLN A 178 -28.85 8.21 -23.56
CA GLN A 178 -28.73 9.65 -23.87
C GLN A 178 -30.09 10.37 -23.97
N ASP A 179 -31.12 9.70 -24.49
CA ASP A 179 -32.45 10.28 -24.74
C ASP A 179 -33.50 9.79 -23.72
N LEU A 180 -33.09 9.03 -22.70
CA LEU A 180 -33.99 8.49 -21.69
C LEU A 180 -34.26 9.49 -20.57
N ASN A 181 -35.48 9.44 -20.02
CA ASN A 181 -35.83 10.20 -18.82
C ASN A 181 -35.14 9.57 -17.59
N LEU A 182 -34.09 10.23 -17.10
CA LEU A 182 -33.29 9.74 -15.97
C LEU A 182 -34.10 9.59 -14.68
N ASP A 183 -35.16 10.38 -14.47
CA ASP A 183 -36.01 10.26 -13.28
C ASP A 183 -36.85 8.98 -13.30
N GLU A 184 -37.34 8.58 -14.47
CA GLU A 184 -38.08 7.32 -14.64
C GLU A 184 -37.14 6.12 -14.56
N VAL A 185 -35.98 6.21 -15.20
CA VAL A 185 -34.92 5.20 -15.10
C VAL A 185 -34.49 4.99 -13.65
N GLN A 186 -34.29 6.06 -12.88
CA GLN A 186 -33.92 5.97 -11.47
C GLN A 186 -35.02 5.30 -10.62
N LYS A 187 -36.30 5.60 -10.88
CA LYS A 187 -37.43 4.94 -10.21
C LYS A 187 -37.44 3.44 -10.51
N MET A 188 -37.26 3.06 -11.77
CA MET A 188 -37.19 1.65 -12.18
C MET A 188 -36.02 0.91 -11.55
N ILE A 189 -34.84 1.52 -11.52
CA ILE A 189 -33.65 0.94 -10.87
C ILE A 189 -33.92 0.70 -9.38
N LYS A 190 -34.50 1.67 -8.65
CA LYS A 190 -34.83 1.50 -7.23
C LYS A 190 -35.80 0.36 -6.97
N ILE A 191 -36.76 0.13 -7.86
CA ILE A 191 -37.68 -1.01 -7.75
C ILE A 191 -36.93 -2.33 -7.96
N ASN A 192 -36.10 -2.40 -9.00
CA ASN A 192 -35.32 -3.60 -9.32
C ASN A 192 -34.29 -3.93 -8.22
N GLU A 193 -33.64 -2.91 -7.65
CA GLU A 193 -32.71 -3.08 -6.53
C GLU A 193 -33.39 -3.67 -5.29
N ARG A 194 -34.61 -3.22 -4.97
CA ARG A 194 -35.40 -3.76 -3.86
C ARG A 194 -35.78 -5.23 -4.11
N GLN A 195 -36.18 -5.57 -5.33
CA GLN A 195 -36.52 -6.96 -5.69
C GLN A 195 -35.29 -7.88 -5.64
N PHE A 196 -34.13 -7.37 -6.07
CA PHE A 196 -32.87 -8.08 -5.98
C PHE A 196 -32.51 -8.37 -4.52
N GLN A 197 -32.63 -7.38 -3.63
CA GLN A 197 -32.37 -7.55 -2.19
C GLN A 197 -33.29 -8.58 -1.53
N ILE A 198 -34.58 -8.63 -1.89
CA ILE A 198 -35.54 -9.63 -1.38
C ILE A 198 -35.19 -11.05 -1.83
N THR A 199 -34.56 -11.19 -3.00
CA THR A 199 -34.11 -12.49 -3.54
C THR A 199 -32.77 -12.93 -2.93
N ASP A 200 -31.96 -11.97 -2.46
CA ASP A 200 -30.68 -12.19 -1.79
C ASP A 200 -30.83 -12.72 -0.35
N GLU A 201 -31.97 -12.42 0.30
CA GLU A 201 -32.27 -12.79 1.70
C GLU A 201 -33.02 -14.14 1.87
N LYS A 202 -33.29 -14.87 0.77
CA LYS A 202 -33.94 -16.19 0.76
C LYS A 202 -32.96 -17.30 0.41
#